data_AF-A0A7K2WGA6-F1
#
_entry.id   AF-A0A7K2WGA6-F1
#
_cell.length_a   1.000
_cell.length_b   1.000
_cell.length_c   1.000
_cell.angle_alpha   90.00
_cell.angle_beta   90.00
_cell.angle_gamma   90.00
#
_symmetry.space_group_name_H-M   'P 1'
#
loop_
_entity.id
_entity.type
_entity.pdbx_description
1 polymer ?
#
loop_
_entity_poly.entity_id
_entity_poly.type
_entity_poly.pdbx_seq_one_letter_code
_entity_poly.pdbx_strand_id
1 'polypeptide(L)'
;REALATLALPEQLRRYLRRLLPRERQAARALRPMMAQLAGVPMPAQWLYDMAAHRDAELAAVQSVIEDQGTTLRLVAEPGPAGEEALRLARAGAALYGLPVDTLVPNRLLPPDPADPWLAALAAQQHKSLDAWRGAGTPASALRPVRHLGRDPHGPDDLARLDTEAEGGGLAVETAAPAGAGRRDDPWRVEDRLAEDGLLVWCLALPGVAKSELHLVRRDDELVLTVGPFRRIVPLPSVLRRCTVAGAALADGVLRVRFTPDAALWPRSD
;
A
#
# COMPACT_ATOMS: atom_id res chain seq x y z
N ARG A 1 -10.84 4.55 2.42
CA ARG A 1 -10.71 3.13 2.87
C ARG A 1 -11.06 2.15 1.75
N GLU A 2 -12.28 2.18 1.24
CA GLU A 2 -12.77 1.21 0.23
C GLU A 2 -11.91 1.18 -1.04
N ALA A 3 -11.58 2.36 -1.61
CA ALA A 3 -10.73 2.45 -2.79
C ALA A 3 -9.40 1.69 -2.66
N LEU A 4 -8.67 1.89 -1.55
CA LEU A 4 -7.39 1.18 -1.31
C LEU A 4 -7.57 -0.32 -1.13
N ALA A 5 -8.67 -0.76 -0.49
CA ALA A 5 -8.98 -2.18 -0.38
C ALA A 5 -9.30 -2.78 -1.76
N THR A 6 -10.01 -2.05 -2.62
CA THR A 6 -10.31 -2.43 -4.00
C THR A 6 -9.04 -2.60 -4.83
N LEU A 7 -8.07 -1.69 -4.69
CA LEU A 7 -6.77 -1.79 -5.39
C LEU A 7 -5.96 -3.03 -4.98
N ALA A 8 -6.18 -3.57 -3.79
CA ALA A 8 -5.53 -4.80 -3.34
C ALA A 8 -6.27 -6.09 -3.77
N LEU A 9 -7.49 -5.99 -4.29
CA LEU A 9 -8.31 -7.16 -4.65
C LEU A 9 -7.66 -8.07 -5.71
N PRO A 10 -7.02 -7.56 -6.79
CA PRO A 10 -6.43 -8.43 -7.80
C PRO A 10 -5.41 -9.40 -7.21
N GLU A 11 -4.47 -8.90 -6.39
CA GLU A 11 -3.47 -9.72 -5.70
C GLU A 11 -4.14 -10.79 -4.81
N GLN A 12 -5.15 -10.37 -4.01
CA GLN A 12 -5.86 -11.26 -3.09
C GLN A 12 -6.63 -12.36 -3.81
N LEU A 13 -7.39 -12.02 -4.86
CA LEU A 13 -8.19 -12.97 -5.63
C LEU A 13 -7.30 -13.98 -6.35
N ARG A 14 -6.20 -13.55 -6.96
CA ARG A 14 -5.21 -14.47 -7.56
C ARG A 14 -4.62 -15.43 -6.55
N ARG A 15 -4.34 -14.96 -5.34
CA ARG A 15 -3.88 -15.83 -4.25
C ARG A 15 -4.95 -16.85 -3.85
N TYR A 16 -6.22 -16.46 -3.76
CA TYR A 16 -7.31 -17.39 -3.49
C TYR A 16 -7.48 -18.42 -4.61
N LEU A 17 -7.41 -18.01 -5.88
CA LEU A 17 -7.49 -18.93 -7.03
C LEU A 17 -6.38 -19.98 -6.97
N ARG A 18 -5.13 -19.57 -6.77
CA ARG A 18 -3.98 -20.49 -6.66
C ARG A 18 -4.11 -21.47 -5.48
N ARG A 19 -4.72 -21.04 -4.37
CA ARG A 19 -4.92 -21.89 -3.19
C ARG A 19 -6.06 -22.90 -3.37
N LEU A 20 -7.15 -22.49 -4.03
CA LEU A 20 -8.32 -23.36 -4.25
C LEU A 20 -8.13 -24.34 -5.41
N LEU A 21 -7.37 -23.94 -6.44
CA LEU A 21 -7.09 -24.73 -7.64
C LEU A 21 -5.57 -24.80 -7.91
N PRO A 22 -4.79 -25.56 -7.11
CA PRO A 22 -3.35 -25.67 -7.28
C PRO A 22 -2.98 -26.35 -8.61
N ARG A 23 -1.99 -25.82 -9.34
CA ARG A 23 -1.56 -26.36 -10.65
C ARG A 23 -0.91 -27.74 -10.53
N GLU A 24 -0.30 -28.04 -9.39
CA GLU A 24 0.30 -29.34 -9.07
C GLU A 24 -0.76 -30.45 -9.09
N ARG A 25 -1.98 -30.15 -8.61
CA ARG A 25 -3.11 -31.08 -8.66
C ARG A 25 -3.61 -31.30 -10.09
N GLN A 26 -3.57 -30.27 -10.95
CA GLN A 26 -3.89 -30.42 -12.36
C GLN A 26 -2.91 -31.38 -13.06
N ALA A 27 -1.60 -31.24 -12.82
CA ALA A 27 -0.59 -32.14 -13.38
C ALA A 27 -0.72 -33.58 -12.86
N ALA A 28 -1.01 -33.76 -11.56
CA ALA A 28 -1.23 -35.07 -10.97
C ALA A 28 -2.48 -35.81 -11.50
N ARG A 29 -3.38 -35.12 -12.20
CA ARG A 29 -4.53 -35.73 -12.89
C ARG A 29 -4.11 -36.68 -14.01
N ALA A 30 -2.94 -36.49 -14.62
CA ALA A 30 -2.40 -37.46 -15.58
C ALA A 30 -2.05 -38.81 -14.92
N LEU A 31 -1.88 -38.83 -13.59
CA LEU A 31 -1.62 -40.03 -12.77
C LEU A 31 -2.91 -40.59 -12.14
N ARG A 32 -4.08 -40.23 -12.69
CA ARG A 32 -5.42 -40.60 -12.20
C ARG A 32 -5.63 -42.06 -11.80
N PRO A 33 -5.20 -43.07 -12.59
CA PRO A 33 -5.48 -44.47 -12.24
C PRO A 33 -4.75 -44.93 -10.98
N MET A 34 -3.65 -44.28 -10.58
CA MET A 34 -2.89 -44.63 -9.37
C MET A 34 -3.35 -43.85 -8.12
N MET A 35 -3.90 -42.64 -8.30
CA MET A 35 -4.36 -41.79 -7.19
C MET A 35 -5.82 -42.08 -6.74
N ALA A 36 -6.62 -42.79 -7.54
CA ALA A 36 -7.98 -43.16 -7.16
C ALA A 36 -8.06 -44.04 -5.88
N GLN A 37 -6.95 -44.69 -5.50
CA GLN A 37 -6.86 -45.49 -4.28
C GLN A 37 -6.43 -44.68 -3.03
N LEU A 38 -5.94 -43.44 -3.19
CA LEU A 38 -5.45 -42.60 -2.11
C LEU A 38 -6.22 -41.28 -2.07
N ALA A 39 -7.17 -41.21 -1.13
CA ALA A 39 -7.98 -40.05 -0.75
C ALA A 39 -9.11 -39.64 -1.73
N GLY A 40 -10.34 -39.95 -1.33
CA GLY A 40 -11.61 -39.68 -2.02
C GLY A 40 -12.02 -38.20 -2.12
N VAL A 41 -11.14 -37.32 -2.57
CA VAL A 41 -11.50 -35.95 -2.97
C VAL A 41 -11.73 -35.94 -4.49
N PRO A 42 -12.96 -35.70 -4.97
CA PRO A 42 -13.23 -35.62 -6.40
C PRO A 42 -12.42 -34.46 -7.01
N MET A 43 -11.61 -34.78 -8.02
CA MET A 43 -10.80 -33.79 -8.72
C MET A 43 -11.69 -32.83 -9.53
N PRO A 44 -11.49 -31.50 -9.42
CA PRO A 44 -12.26 -30.51 -10.20
C PRO A 44 -12.20 -30.79 -11.70
N ALA A 45 -13.27 -30.48 -12.43
CA ALA A 45 -13.33 -30.64 -13.88
C ALA A 45 -12.29 -29.75 -14.60
N GLN A 46 -11.85 -30.14 -15.81
CA GLN A 46 -10.79 -29.43 -16.53
C GLN A 46 -11.17 -27.97 -16.84
N TRP A 47 -12.43 -27.75 -17.25
CA TRP A 47 -12.94 -26.41 -17.55
C TRP A 47 -12.82 -25.44 -16.36
N LEU A 48 -12.86 -25.92 -15.10
CA LEU A 48 -12.65 -25.06 -13.92
C LEU A 48 -11.23 -24.52 -13.85
N TYR A 49 -10.23 -25.34 -14.20
CA TYR A 49 -8.83 -24.91 -14.26
C TYR A 49 -8.62 -23.92 -15.42
N ASP A 50 -9.22 -24.19 -16.58
CA ASP A 50 -9.11 -23.30 -17.74
C ASP A 50 -9.75 -21.93 -17.45
N MET A 51 -10.93 -21.92 -16.84
CA MET A 51 -11.59 -20.70 -16.37
C MET A 51 -10.76 -19.97 -15.31
N ALA A 52 -10.20 -20.69 -14.33
CA ALA A 52 -9.37 -20.09 -13.30
C ALA A 52 -8.07 -19.49 -13.88
N ALA A 53 -7.45 -20.15 -14.87
CA ALA A 53 -6.28 -19.64 -15.55
C ALA A 53 -6.59 -18.37 -16.34
N HIS A 54 -7.73 -18.34 -17.04
CA HIS A 54 -8.19 -17.14 -17.74
C HIS A 54 -8.42 -15.97 -16.77
N ARG A 55 -9.13 -16.20 -15.65
CA ARG A 55 -9.33 -15.17 -14.62
C ARG A 55 -8.05 -14.73 -13.92
N ASP A 56 -7.12 -15.66 -13.65
CA ASP A 56 -5.80 -15.31 -13.09
C ASP A 56 -5.03 -14.39 -14.05
N ALA A 57 -5.11 -14.63 -15.37
CA ALA A 57 -4.48 -13.77 -16.37
C ALA A 57 -5.09 -12.36 -16.43
N GLU A 58 -6.43 -12.25 -16.39
CA GLU A 58 -7.10 -10.93 -16.34
C GLU A 58 -6.75 -10.16 -15.06
N LEU A 59 -6.80 -10.83 -13.90
CA LEU A 59 -6.42 -10.22 -12.63
C LEU A 59 -4.93 -9.85 -12.61
N ALA A 60 -4.06 -10.64 -13.25
CA ALA A 60 -2.65 -10.32 -13.38
C ALA A 60 -2.42 -9.06 -14.19
N ALA A 61 -3.18 -8.86 -15.27
CA ALA A 61 -3.11 -7.65 -16.09
C ALA A 61 -3.58 -6.40 -15.31
N VAL A 62 -4.63 -6.51 -14.50
CA VAL A 62 -5.06 -5.41 -13.63
C VAL A 62 -4.01 -5.13 -12.55
N GLN A 63 -3.48 -6.18 -11.92
CA GLN A 63 -2.43 -6.05 -10.91
C GLN A 63 -1.18 -5.39 -11.50
N SER A 64 -0.77 -5.72 -12.73
CA SER A 64 0.41 -5.11 -13.34
C SER A 64 0.24 -3.62 -13.60
N VAL A 65 -0.96 -3.14 -13.92
CA VAL A 65 -1.23 -1.70 -14.03
C VAL A 65 -1.13 -1.02 -12.66
N ILE A 66 -1.68 -1.63 -11.62
CA ILE A 66 -1.66 -1.07 -10.25
C ILE A 66 -0.23 -1.05 -9.68
N GLU A 67 0.58 -2.06 -10.02
CA GLU A 67 1.95 -2.22 -9.53
C GLU A 67 3.00 -1.58 -10.44
N ASP A 68 2.59 -1.05 -11.59
CA ASP A 68 3.49 -0.36 -12.53
C ASP A 68 4.22 0.80 -11.84
N GLN A 69 5.48 1.03 -12.22
CA GLN A 69 6.30 2.08 -11.63
C GLN A 69 5.73 3.48 -11.86
N GLY A 70 4.99 3.69 -12.97
CA GLY A 70 4.33 4.96 -13.28
C GLY A 70 3.00 5.18 -12.55
N THR A 71 2.45 4.15 -11.89
CA THR A 71 1.19 4.28 -11.16
C THR A 71 1.42 4.91 -9.78
N THR A 72 0.80 6.07 -9.57
CA THR A 72 0.88 6.83 -8.32
C THR A 72 -0.50 7.16 -7.78
N LEU A 73 -0.56 7.55 -6.50
CA LEU A 73 -1.78 7.97 -5.82
C LEU A 73 -1.72 9.45 -5.47
N ARG A 74 -2.72 10.20 -5.90
CA ARG A 74 -3.01 11.53 -5.37
C ARG A 74 -4.04 11.44 -4.27
N LEU A 75 -3.70 11.93 -3.08
CA LEU A 75 -4.63 11.98 -1.96
C LEU A 75 -5.29 13.35 -1.90
N VAL A 76 -6.60 13.39 -1.75
CA VAL A 76 -7.39 14.62 -1.61
C VAL A 76 -8.06 14.57 -0.25
N ALA A 77 -7.90 15.62 0.56
CA ALA A 77 -8.49 15.70 1.89
C ALA A 77 -8.83 17.15 2.23
N GLU A 78 -9.94 17.35 2.93
CA GLU A 78 -10.26 18.66 3.52
C GLU A 78 -9.50 18.80 4.84
N PRO A 79 -8.74 19.89 5.07
CA PRO A 79 -8.01 20.08 6.32
C PRO A 79 -8.93 20.18 7.52
N GLY A 80 -8.61 19.41 8.56
CA GLY A 80 -9.39 19.33 9.79
C GLY A 80 -9.32 17.92 10.39
N PRO A 81 -9.92 17.70 11.56
CA PRO A 81 -9.76 16.45 12.31
C PRO A 81 -10.19 15.20 11.54
N ALA A 82 -11.29 15.27 10.79
CA ALA A 82 -11.77 14.14 9.98
C ALA A 82 -10.83 13.85 8.80
N GLY A 83 -10.31 14.90 8.15
CA GLY A 83 -9.35 14.77 7.06
C GLY A 83 -8.00 14.25 7.52
N GLU A 84 -7.54 14.64 8.71
CA GLU A 84 -6.33 14.12 9.35
C GLU A 84 -6.40 12.61 9.55
N GLU A 85 -7.49 12.11 10.14
CA GLU A 85 -7.66 10.67 10.35
C GLU A 85 -7.81 9.91 9.03
N ALA A 86 -8.59 10.45 8.09
CA ALA A 86 -8.76 9.85 6.76
C ALA A 86 -7.43 9.77 6.01
N LEU A 87 -6.61 10.82 6.08
CA LEU A 87 -5.29 10.88 5.46
C LEU A 87 -4.31 9.90 6.11
N ARG A 88 -4.30 9.80 7.44
CA ARG A 88 -3.47 8.84 8.18
C ARG A 88 -3.77 7.41 7.75
N LEU A 89 -5.06 7.04 7.71
CA LEU A 89 -5.49 5.73 7.22
C LEU A 89 -5.14 5.52 5.75
N ALA A 90 -5.35 6.52 4.89
CA ALA A 90 -5.02 6.42 3.48
C ALA A 90 -3.52 6.17 3.25
N ARG A 91 -2.65 6.90 3.97
CA ARG A 91 -1.19 6.72 3.90
C ARG A 91 -0.76 5.36 4.42
N ALA A 92 -1.36 4.89 5.52
CA ALA A 92 -1.08 3.55 6.05
C ALA A 92 -1.41 2.44 5.04
N GLY A 93 -2.59 2.53 4.40
CA GLY A 93 -2.99 1.57 3.36
C GLY A 93 -2.14 1.66 2.11
N ALA A 94 -1.85 2.88 1.63
CA ALA A 94 -0.97 3.11 0.48
C ALA A 94 0.43 2.53 0.72
N ALA A 95 1.01 2.78 1.89
CA ALA A 95 2.30 2.23 2.27
C ALA A 95 2.29 0.70 2.37
N LEU A 96 1.24 0.11 2.98
CA LEU A 96 1.09 -1.35 3.07
C LEU A 96 1.03 -2.02 1.69
N TYR A 97 0.32 -1.43 0.74
CA TYR A 97 0.19 -1.96 -0.63
C TYR A 97 1.31 -1.51 -1.58
N GLY A 98 2.22 -0.65 -1.12
CA GLY A 98 3.34 -0.15 -1.94
C GLY A 98 2.91 0.83 -3.03
N LEU A 99 1.81 1.56 -2.82
CA LEU A 99 1.30 2.55 -3.76
C LEU A 99 1.92 3.92 -3.43
N PRO A 100 2.81 4.45 -4.29
CA PRO A 100 3.48 5.71 -4.02
C PRO A 100 2.47 6.86 -4.06
N VAL A 101 2.45 7.68 -3.00
CA VAL A 101 1.66 8.91 -2.97
C VAL A 101 2.52 10.03 -3.54
N ASP A 102 2.14 10.56 -4.70
CA ASP A 102 2.88 11.62 -5.39
C ASP A 102 2.53 13.01 -4.83
N THR A 103 1.23 13.21 -4.58
CA THR A 103 0.65 14.52 -4.30
C THR A 103 -0.42 14.41 -3.22
N LEU A 104 -0.41 15.36 -2.29
CA LEU A 104 -1.51 15.62 -1.36
C LEU A 104 -2.17 16.94 -1.75
N VAL A 105 -3.49 16.91 -1.94
CA VAL A 105 -4.32 18.06 -2.26
C VAL A 105 -5.21 18.40 -1.05
N PRO A 106 -4.80 19.37 -0.23
CA PRO A 106 -5.69 20.01 0.73
C PRO A 106 -6.80 20.75 -0.02
N ASN A 107 -7.98 20.18 -0.04
CA ASN A 107 -9.10 20.74 -0.78
C ASN A 107 -9.94 21.67 0.09
N ARG A 108 -10.66 22.60 -0.55
CA ARG A 108 -11.64 23.49 0.10
C ARG A 108 -11.05 24.38 1.18
N LEU A 109 -9.85 24.93 0.94
CA LEU A 109 -9.29 25.93 1.84
C LEU A 109 -10.14 27.19 1.86
N LEU A 110 -10.54 27.58 3.06
CA LEU A 110 -11.26 28.81 3.31
C LEU A 110 -10.29 30.00 3.25
N PRO A 111 -10.68 31.12 2.63
CA PRO A 111 -9.88 32.33 2.70
C PRO A 111 -9.85 32.85 4.15
N PRO A 112 -8.70 33.33 4.65
CA PRO A 112 -8.69 34.02 5.93
C PRO A 112 -9.48 35.33 5.80
N ASP A 113 -10.45 35.53 6.69
CA ASP A 113 -11.20 36.79 6.78
C ASP A 113 -11.18 37.28 8.24
N PRO A 114 -10.40 38.33 8.57
CA PRO A 114 -10.34 38.86 9.92
C PRO A 114 -11.63 39.57 10.36
N ALA A 115 -12.54 39.92 9.44
CA ALA A 115 -13.81 40.57 9.76
C ALA A 115 -14.91 39.59 10.19
N ASP A 116 -14.79 38.30 9.85
CA ASP A 116 -15.69 37.23 10.27
C ASP A 116 -15.00 36.27 11.26
N PRO A 117 -15.27 36.38 12.56
CA PRO A 117 -14.67 35.53 13.58
C PRO A 117 -14.92 34.02 13.39
N TRP A 118 -16.07 33.63 12.83
CA TRP A 118 -16.41 32.23 12.59
C TRP A 118 -15.57 31.67 11.44
N LEU A 119 -15.48 32.40 10.33
CA LEU A 119 -14.65 32.02 9.19
C LEU A 119 -13.16 32.02 9.57
N ALA A 120 -12.70 33.02 10.34
CA ALA A 120 -11.34 33.07 10.86
C ALA A 120 -10.99 31.85 11.71
N ALA A 121 -11.89 31.39 12.59
CA ALA A 121 -11.67 30.21 13.41
C ALA A 121 -11.54 28.92 12.59
N LEU A 122 -12.39 28.75 11.57
CA LEU A 122 -12.33 27.60 10.67
C LEU A 122 -11.06 27.62 9.81
N ALA A 123 -10.71 28.77 9.23
CA ALA A 123 -9.48 28.93 8.46
C ALA A 123 -8.23 28.65 9.33
N ALA A 124 -8.23 29.09 10.58
CA ALA A 124 -7.15 28.79 11.53
C ALA A 124 -7.05 27.29 11.85
N GLN A 125 -8.18 26.59 12.01
CA GLN A 125 -8.18 25.13 12.17
C GLN A 125 -7.60 24.43 10.94
N GLN A 126 -8.01 24.83 9.74
CA GLN A 126 -7.46 24.28 8.49
C GLN A 126 -5.96 24.52 8.39
N HIS A 127 -5.48 25.72 8.73
CA HIS A 127 -4.05 26.05 8.72
C HIS A 127 -3.25 25.19 9.69
N LYS A 128 -3.77 24.97 10.90
CA LYS A 128 -3.14 24.06 11.88
C LYS A 128 -2.98 22.65 11.32
N SER A 129 -4.00 22.11 10.66
CA SER A 129 -3.94 20.80 10.02
C SER A 129 -2.93 20.76 8.86
N LEU A 130 -2.88 21.82 8.03
CA LEU A 130 -1.88 21.94 6.96
C LEU A 130 -0.44 21.93 7.51
N ASP A 131 -0.19 22.68 8.59
CA ASP A 131 1.13 22.74 9.20
C ASP A 131 1.56 21.37 9.75
N ALA A 132 0.63 20.63 10.36
CA ALA A 132 0.87 19.25 10.77
C ALA A 132 1.20 18.35 9.58
N TRP A 133 0.51 18.50 8.44
CA TRP A 133 0.76 17.70 7.23
C TRP A 133 2.11 17.99 6.59
N ARG A 134 2.57 19.26 6.63
CA ARG A 134 3.91 19.68 6.20
C ARG A 134 4.99 19.07 7.10
N GLY A 135 4.78 19.05 8.41
CA GLY A 135 5.71 18.48 9.39
C GLY A 135 5.85 16.95 9.34
N ALA A 136 4.83 16.24 8.85
CA ALA A 136 4.78 14.77 8.81
C ALA A 136 5.60 14.12 7.67
N GLY A 137 6.60 14.80 7.13
CA GLY A 137 7.49 14.27 6.08
C GLY A 137 6.89 14.29 4.68
N THR A 138 5.78 15.00 4.45
CA THR A 138 5.31 15.31 3.09
C THR A 138 6.24 16.36 2.51
N PRO A 139 6.93 16.11 1.38
CA PRO A 139 7.71 17.16 0.72
C PRO A 139 6.81 18.37 0.45
N ALA A 140 7.30 19.58 0.71
CA ALA A 140 6.53 20.80 0.43
C ALA A 140 6.10 20.86 -1.06
N SER A 141 6.94 20.34 -1.95
CA SER A 141 6.67 20.19 -3.38
C SER A 141 5.59 19.16 -3.73
N ALA A 142 5.11 18.36 -2.78
CA ALA A 142 4.03 17.39 -2.97
C ALA A 142 2.69 17.90 -2.43
N LEU A 143 2.65 19.05 -1.75
CA LEU A 143 1.41 19.66 -1.29
C LEU A 143 0.87 20.61 -2.38
N ARG A 144 -0.41 20.47 -2.73
CA ARG A 144 -1.12 21.34 -3.69
C ARG A 144 -2.43 21.83 -3.08
N PRO A 145 -2.38 22.85 -2.21
CA PRO A 145 -3.59 23.38 -1.57
C PRO A 145 -4.53 24.04 -2.59
N VAL A 146 -5.82 23.77 -2.46
CA VAL A 146 -6.88 24.24 -3.36
C VAL A 146 -7.93 25.01 -2.57
N ARG A 147 -8.18 26.24 -3.00
CA ARG A 147 -9.12 27.16 -2.35
C ARG A 147 -10.58 26.79 -2.64
N HIS A 148 -11.45 27.07 -1.69
CA HIS A 148 -12.88 26.98 -1.87
C HIS A 148 -13.38 28.15 -2.74
N LEU A 149 -14.12 27.87 -3.82
CA LEU A 149 -14.63 28.92 -4.73
C LEU A 149 -15.80 29.73 -4.18
N GLY A 150 -16.32 29.35 -3.01
CA GLY A 150 -17.55 29.91 -2.43
C GLY A 150 -18.83 29.32 -3.03
N ARG A 151 -18.71 28.46 -4.04
CA ARG A 151 -19.78 27.73 -4.72
C ARG A 151 -19.24 26.47 -5.38
N ASP A 152 -20.12 25.61 -5.87
CA ASP A 152 -19.71 24.44 -6.65
C ASP A 152 -19.13 24.86 -8.02
N PRO A 153 -18.11 24.13 -8.55
CA PRO A 153 -17.61 24.36 -9.90
C PRO A 153 -18.67 23.99 -10.95
N HIS A 154 -18.93 24.89 -11.91
CA HIS A 154 -19.97 24.71 -12.94
C HIS A 154 -19.43 24.55 -14.36
N GLY A 155 -18.12 24.62 -14.56
CA GLY A 155 -17.55 24.54 -15.91
C GLY A 155 -16.02 24.61 -15.95
N PRO A 156 -15.46 24.59 -17.17
CA PRO A 156 -14.01 24.59 -17.38
C PRO A 156 -13.32 25.83 -16.80
N ASP A 157 -13.97 26.99 -16.79
CA ASP A 157 -13.38 28.21 -16.20
C ASP A 157 -13.18 28.10 -14.69
N ASP A 158 -14.15 27.49 -13.98
CA ASP A 158 -14.02 27.23 -12.54
C ASP A 158 -12.92 26.19 -12.27
N LEU A 159 -12.77 25.18 -13.13
CA LEU A 159 -11.69 24.20 -13.02
C LEU A 159 -10.31 24.82 -13.30
N ALA A 160 -10.21 25.68 -14.32
CA ALA A 160 -8.99 26.42 -14.62
C ALA A 160 -8.62 27.37 -13.48
N ARG A 161 -9.61 27.96 -12.82
CA ARG A 161 -9.41 28.78 -11.63
C ARG A 161 -8.89 27.95 -10.45
N LEU A 162 -9.46 26.78 -10.19
CA LEU A 162 -8.96 25.86 -9.15
C LEU A 162 -7.52 25.39 -9.43
N ASP A 163 -7.18 25.18 -10.71
CA ASP A 163 -5.84 24.78 -11.15
C ASP A 163 -4.80 25.89 -10.99
N THR A 164 -5.14 27.12 -11.41
CA THR A 164 -4.24 28.28 -11.37
C THR A 164 -4.08 28.88 -9.98
N GLU A 165 -5.12 28.83 -9.15
CA GLU A 165 -5.07 29.28 -7.75
C GLU A 165 -4.47 28.23 -6.79
N ALA A 166 -4.13 27.03 -7.28
CA ALA A 166 -3.47 26.02 -6.46
C ALA A 166 -2.04 26.47 -6.10
N GLU A 167 -1.73 26.50 -4.80
CA GLU A 167 -0.40 26.86 -4.34
C GLU A 167 0.58 25.72 -4.65
N GLY A 168 1.77 26.06 -5.19
CA GLY A 168 2.82 25.07 -5.50
C GLY A 168 2.76 24.45 -6.90
N GLY A 169 1.93 24.97 -7.81
CA GLY A 169 1.83 24.56 -9.22
C GLY A 169 0.43 24.03 -9.57
N GLY A 170 0.17 23.82 -10.87
CA GLY A 170 -1.10 23.29 -11.34
C GLY A 170 -1.45 21.92 -10.74
N LEU A 171 -2.74 21.63 -10.65
CA LEU A 171 -3.34 20.33 -10.35
C LEU A 171 -3.30 19.39 -11.56
N ALA A 172 -3.07 19.89 -12.77
CA ALA A 172 -2.89 19.05 -13.94
C ALA A 172 -1.81 17.97 -13.70
N VAL A 173 -2.11 16.72 -14.10
CA VAL A 173 -1.14 15.63 -14.04
C VAL A 173 -0.12 15.87 -15.15
N GLU A 174 1.12 16.19 -14.78
CA GLU A 174 2.23 16.17 -15.73
C GLU A 174 2.42 14.71 -16.18
N THR A 175 2.13 14.42 -17.45
CA THR A 175 2.25 13.08 -18.02
C THR A 175 3.70 12.62 -18.17
N ALA A 176 4.66 13.54 -18.01
CA ALA A 176 6.06 13.20 -17.82
C ALA A 176 6.25 12.80 -16.35
N ALA A 177 6.42 11.49 -16.10
CA ALA A 177 6.77 10.99 -14.78
C ALA A 177 7.95 11.83 -14.24
N PRO A 178 7.84 12.45 -13.05
CA PRO A 178 8.96 13.16 -12.46
C PRO A 178 10.13 12.18 -12.41
N ALA A 179 11.28 12.56 -12.97
CA ALA A 179 12.47 11.73 -12.92
C ALA A 179 12.79 11.40 -11.46
N GLY A 180 12.47 10.17 -11.02
CA GLY A 180 12.64 9.71 -9.64
C GLY A 180 11.37 9.51 -8.80
N ALA A 181 10.16 9.76 -9.32
CA ALA A 181 8.88 9.50 -8.63
C ALA A 181 8.28 8.11 -8.92
N GLY A 182 9.00 7.26 -9.66
CA GLY A 182 8.60 5.87 -9.87
C GLY A 182 8.64 5.07 -8.56
N ARG A 183 7.75 4.08 -8.42
CA ARG A 183 7.78 3.12 -7.31
C ARG A 183 9.20 2.54 -7.16
N ARG A 184 9.81 2.66 -5.97
CA ARG A 184 11.05 1.93 -5.62
C ARG A 184 10.81 0.42 -5.78
N ASP A 185 11.84 -0.33 -6.20
CA ASP A 185 11.87 -1.80 -6.17
C ASP A 185 11.47 -2.28 -4.77
N ASP A 186 10.28 -2.87 -4.68
CA ASP A 186 9.62 -3.37 -3.46
C ASP A 186 9.50 -2.34 -2.30
N PRO A 187 8.28 -2.02 -1.78
CA PRO A 187 8.16 -1.19 -0.56
C PRO A 187 8.87 -1.78 0.65
N TRP A 188 9.21 -3.08 0.62
CA TRP A 188 9.97 -3.74 1.66
C TRP A 188 11.47 -3.77 1.36
N ARG A 189 12.30 -3.50 2.37
CA ARG A 189 13.76 -3.61 2.26
C ARG A 189 14.31 -4.61 3.25
N VAL A 190 15.22 -5.47 2.80
CA VAL A 190 16.00 -6.36 3.67
C VAL A 190 17.32 -5.67 3.99
N GLU A 191 17.56 -5.41 5.26
CA GLU A 191 18.85 -4.98 5.78
C GLU A 191 19.61 -6.21 6.26
N ASP A 192 20.79 -6.43 5.69
CA ASP A 192 21.71 -7.47 6.14
C ASP A 192 22.52 -6.94 7.32
N ARG A 193 22.32 -7.54 8.50
CA ARG A 193 23.02 -7.22 9.74
C ARG A 193 23.64 -8.48 10.35
N LEU A 194 23.98 -9.45 9.50
CA LEU A 194 24.52 -10.74 9.95
C LEU A 194 25.90 -10.58 10.59
N ALA A 195 26.74 -9.68 10.07
CA ALA A 195 28.09 -9.46 10.57
C ALA A 195 28.10 -8.77 11.94
N GLU A 196 27.19 -7.82 12.18
CA GLU A 196 27.16 -7.05 13.42
C GLU A 196 26.30 -7.71 14.50
N ASP A 197 25.10 -8.17 14.13
CA ASP A 197 24.06 -8.58 15.07
C ASP A 197 23.65 -10.06 14.90
N GLY A 198 24.11 -10.75 13.84
CA GLY A 198 23.67 -12.11 13.52
C GLY A 198 22.22 -12.20 13.03
N LEU A 199 21.68 -11.10 12.50
CA LEU A 199 20.26 -10.99 12.12
C LEU A 199 20.07 -10.42 10.72
N LEU A 200 18.91 -10.73 10.12
CA LEU A 200 18.36 -9.99 8.98
C LEU A 200 17.16 -9.17 9.45
N VAL A 201 17.00 -7.95 8.91
CA VAL A 201 15.89 -7.06 9.27
C VAL A 201 15.06 -6.74 8.04
N TRP A 202 13.77 -7.05 8.08
CA TRP A 202 12.82 -6.72 7.01
C TRP A 202 12.02 -5.48 7.39
N CYS A 203 12.22 -4.41 6.62
CA CYS A 203 11.76 -3.06 6.91
C CYS A 203 10.61 -2.65 6.00
N LEU A 204 9.56 -2.05 6.57
CA LEU A 204 8.47 -1.41 5.84
C LEU A 204 8.15 -0.05 6.48
N ALA A 205 8.13 1.02 5.67
CA ALA A 205 7.65 2.32 6.13
C ALA A 205 6.12 2.28 6.32
N LEU A 206 5.65 2.69 7.49
CA LEU A 206 4.25 2.79 7.91
C LEU A 206 4.04 4.11 8.67
N PRO A 207 4.14 5.27 7.99
CA PRO A 207 4.04 6.57 8.65
C PRO A 207 2.67 6.77 9.29
N GLY A 208 2.65 7.27 10.53
CA GLY A 208 1.41 7.58 11.26
C GLY A 208 0.64 6.37 11.79
N VAL A 209 1.19 5.16 11.69
CA VAL A 209 0.60 3.94 12.25
C VAL A 209 0.98 3.80 13.72
N ALA A 210 -0.01 3.51 14.57
CA ALA A 210 0.23 3.17 15.97
C ALA A 210 0.49 1.66 16.14
N LYS A 211 1.31 1.29 17.14
CA LYS A 211 1.62 -0.12 17.43
C LYS A 211 0.37 -0.95 17.74
N SER A 212 -0.66 -0.36 18.35
CA SER A 212 -1.94 -1.02 18.66
C SER A 212 -2.75 -1.38 17.42
N GLU A 213 -2.46 -0.78 16.27
CA GLU A 213 -3.15 -1.05 15.00
C GLU A 213 -2.42 -2.09 14.15
N LEU A 214 -1.26 -2.56 14.61
CA LEU A 214 -0.38 -3.47 13.87
C LEU A 214 -0.50 -4.88 14.41
N HIS A 215 -0.87 -5.81 13.54
CA HIS A 215 -0.84 -7.24 13.83
C HIS A 215 -0.01 -7.98 12.78
N LEU A 216 0.84 -8.88 13.27
CA LEU A 216 1.78 -9.64 12.45
C LEU A 216 1.66 -11.12 12.76
N VAL A 217 1.51 -11.94 11.72
CA VAL A 217 1.54 -13.39 11.84
C VAL A 217 2.38 -13.95 10.71
N ARG A 218 3.43 -14.70 11.04
CA ARG A 218 4.12 -15.53 10.05
C ARG A 218 3.33 -16.82 9.85
N ARG A 219 3.14 -17.20 8.59
CA ARG A 219 2.57 -18.47 8.18
C ARG A 219 3.42 -19.04 7.06
N ASP A 220 4.16 -20.10 7.35
CA ASP A 220 5.08 -20.73 6.41
C ASP A 220 6.08 -19.71 5.82
N ASP A 221 6.09 -19.57 4.50
CA ASP A 221 6.90 -18.62 3.73
C ASP A 221 6.19 -17.28 3.49
N GLU A 222 5.17 -16.94 4.28
CA GLU A 222 4.41 -15.70 4.15
C GLU A 222 4.34 -14.94 5.48
N LEU A 223 4.21 -13.63 5.35
CA LEU A 223 3.93 -12.71 6.43
C LEU A 223 2.54 -12.10 6.23
N VAL A 224 1.64 -12.37 7.16
CA VAL A 224 0.34 -11.70 7.24
C VAL A 224 0.51 -10.44 8.07
N LEU A 225 0.36 -9.29 7.43
CA LEU A 225 0.42 -7.99 8.08
C LEU A 225 -0.97 -7.33 8.02
N THR A 226 -1.48 -6.94 9.19
CA THR A 226 -2.67 -6.11 9.34
C THR A 226 -2.24 -4.76 9.88
N VAL A 227 -2.72 -3.68 9.25
CA VAL A 227 -2.50 -2.29 9.63
C VAL A 227 -3.85 -1.60 9.65
N GLY A 228 -4.41 -1.39 10.85
CA GLY A 228 -5.77 -0.87 11.03
C GLY A 228 -6.78 -1.70 10.22
N PRO A 229 -7.50 -1.10 9.26
CA PRO A 229 -8.49 -1.82 8.45
C PRO A 229 -7.88 -2.59 7.26
N PHE A 230 -6.58 -2.46 6.98
CA PHE A 230 -5.92 -3.04 5.82
C PHE A 230 -5.21 -4.33 6.19
N ARG A 231 -5.22 -5.29 5.26
CA ARG A 231 -4.55 -6.57 5.45
C ARG A 231 -3.89 -7.00 4.17
N ARG A 232 -2.60 -7.33 4.26
CA ARG A 232 -1.80 -7.83 3.15
C ARG A 232 -1.05 -9.08 3.57
N ILE A 233 -0.88 -9.99 2.62
CA ILE A 233 -0.08 -11.19 2.82
C ILE A 233 1.09 -11.09 1.85
N VAL A 234 2.29 -10.99 2.41
CA VAL A 234 3.50 -10.75 1.64
C VAL A 234 4.36 -12.01 1.69
N PRO A 235 4.76 -12.57 0.54
CA PRO A 235 5.68 -13.69 0.52
C PRO A 235 7.04 -13.25 1.06
N LEU A 236 7.68 -14.11 1.84
CA LEU A 236 9.03 -13.87 2.33
C LEU A 236 10.03 -13.90 1.17
N PRO A 237 10.95 -12.91 1.09
CA PRO A 237 12.18 -13.03 0.31
C PRO A 237 12.88 -14.35 0.58
N SER A 238 13.52 -14.92 -0.44
CA SER A 238 14.13 -16.27 -0.39
C SER A 238 15.06 -16.46 0.80
N VAL A 239 15.86 -15.43 1.13
CA VAL A 239 16.79 -15.43 2.26
C VAL A 239 16.06 -15.53 3.62
N LEU A 240 14.89 -14.92 3.76
CA LEU A 240 14.13 -14.90 5.03
C LEU A 240 13.35 -16.19 5.27
N ARG A 241 13.09 -16.99 4.23
CA ARG A 241 12.43 -18.31 4.35
C ARG A 241 13.26 -19.28 5.21
N ARG A 242 14.59 -19.14 5.17
CA ARG A 242 15.56 -19.95 5.94
C ARG A 242 15.86 -19.36 7.33
N CYS A 243 15.06 -18.42 7.79
CA CYS A 243 15.20 -17.80 9.09
C CYS A 243 13.99 -18.10 9.98
N THR A 244 14.11 -17.85 11.29
CA THR A 244 13.01 -17.79 12.26
C THR A 244 12.74 -16.34 12.66
N VAL A 245 11.50 -16.01 13.06
CA VAL A 245 11.17 -14.63 13.49
C VAL A 245 11.66 -14.42 14.92
N ALA A 246 12.58 -13.47 15.11
CA ALA A 246 13.11 -13.09 16.42
C ALA A 246 12.31 -11.97 17.09
N GLY A 247 11.42 -11.31 16.35
CA GLY A 247 10.52 -10.28 16.86
C GLY A 247 10.21 -9.20 15.83
N ALA A 248 9.32 -8.28 16.19
CA ALA A 248 8.99 -7.13 15.37
C ALA A 248 8.84 -5.88 16.24
N ALA A 249 9.24 -4.73 15.70
CA ALA A 249 9.09 -3.44 16.35
C ALA A 249 8.65 -2.38 15.34
N LEU A 250 7.84 -1.42 15.79
CA LEU A 250 7.47 -0.24 15.03
C LEU A 250 8.09 0.97 15.76
N ALA A 251 9.01 1.65 15.08
CA ALA A 251 9.71 2.83 15.60
C ALA A 251 9.94 3.81 14.46
N ASP A 252 9.72 5.11 14.73
CA ASP A 252 9.89 6.21 13.78
C ASP A 252 9.13 6.00 12.46
N GLY A 253 7.93 5.43 12.54
CA GLY A 253 7.11 5.12 11.37
C GLY A 253 7.66 3.99 10.49
N VAL A 254 8.57 3.15 11.00
CA VAL A 254 9.13 1.99 10.27
C VAL A 254 8.91 0.71 11.07
N LEU A 255 8.19 -0.24 10.46
CA LEU A 255 8.11 -1.62 10.94
C LEU A 255 9.43 -2.33 10.61
N ARG A 256 10.05 -2.93 11.62
CA ARG A 256 11.24 -3.76 11.50
C ARG A 256 10.92 -5.15 12.03
N VAL A 257 10.93 -6.14 11.15
CA VAL A 257 10.78 -7.56 11.51
C VAL A 257 12.17 -8.18 11.51
N ARG A 258 12.62 -8.68 12.66
CA ARG A 258 13.93 -9.29 12.84
C ARG A 258 13.85 -10.78 12.61
N PHE A 259 14.80 -11.30 11.85
CA PHE A 259 14.92 -12.70 11.47
C PHE A 259 16.28 -13.22 11.89
N THR A 260 16.31 -14.38 12.55
CA THR A 260 17.55 -15.10 12.88
C THR A 260 17.71 -16.28 11.91
N PRO A 261 18.87 -16.44 11.26
CA PRO A 261 19.17 -17.63 10.47
C PRO A 261 18.86 -18.93 11.21
N ASP A 262 18.15 -19.85 10.56
CA ASP A 262 17.96 -21.20 11.08
C ASP A 262 19.20 -22.03 10.76
N ALA A 263 19.94 -22.45 11.80
CA ALA A 263 21.18 -23.22 11.65
C ALA A 263 21.01 -24.54 10.87
N ALA A 264 19.80 -25.10 10.81
CA ALA A 264 19.53 -26.33 10.04
C ALA A 264 19.37 -26.06 8.53
N LEU A 265 19.01 -24.83 8.14
CA LEU A 265 18.69 -24.44 6.77
C LEU A 265 19.69 -23.44 6.17
N TRP A 266 20.50 -22.80 7.02
CA TRP A 266 21.46 -21.78 6.60
C TRP A 266 22.67 -22.42 5.92
N PRO A 267 23.21 -21.82 4.83
CA PRO A 267 24.44 -22.30 4.22
C PRO A 267 25.56 -22.30 5.25
N ARG A 268 26.27 -23.42 5.39
CA ARG A 268 27.54 -23.46 6.13
C ARG A 268 28.60 -22.82 5.25
N SER A 269 29.37 -21.91 5.84
CA SER A 269 30.61 -21.42 5.24
C SER A 269 31.65 -22.53 5.41
N ASP A 270 31.98 -23.22 4.32
CA ASP A 270 33.18 -24.06 4.24
C ASP A 270 34.44 -23.18 4.09
#